data_AF-A0A7S2NL79-F1
#
_entry.id   AF-A0A7S2NL79-F1
#
_cell.length_a   1.000
_cell.length_b   1.000
_cell.length_c   1.000
_cell.angle_alpha   90.00
_cell.angle_beta   90.00
_cell.angle_gamma   90.00
#
_symmetry.space_group_name_H-M   'P 1'
#
loop_
_entity.id
_entity.type
_entity.pdbx_description
1 polymer ?
#
loop_
_entity_poly.entity_id
_entity_poly.type
_entity_poly.pdbx_seq_one_letter_code
_entity_poly.pdbx_strand_id
1 'polypeptide(L)'
;SLQKAKDLATEAGDFKGQAAVLLTTMEMLLDAGLYSDALSVGKERISTFRNAGDSGEEARAMLKLGDVMMKQGDYDKAEKIASAAMGIFASVNDMDGLRQTKDLADGAKHAKAVDEIETSVAKASSSMHVPRTLIVDPGLNKRMASAFSAAIA
;
A
#
# COMPACT_ATOMS: atom_id res chain seq x y z
N SER A 1 -12.94 26.60 11.56
CA SER A 1 -12.83 25.13 11.66
C SER A 1 -13.14 24.54 10.28
N LEU A 2 -12.51 23.42 9.91
CA LEU A 2 -12.77 22.74 8.62
C LEU A 2 -14.27 22.47 8.41
N GLN A 3 -15.01 22.14 9.47
CA GLN A 3 -16.46 21.97 9.41
C GLN A 3 -17.19 23.23 8.92
N LYS A 4 -16.89 24.41 9.48
CA LYS A 4 -17.50 25.66 9.01
C LYS A 4 -17.18 25.98 7.55
N ALA A 5 -15.98 25.64 7.08
CA ALA A 5 -15.61 25.82 5.68
C ALA A 5 -16.37 24.84 4.76
N LYS A 6 -16.55 23.59 5.19
CA LYS A 6 -17.37 22.58 4.49
C LYS A 6 -18.83 23.02 4.36
N ASP A 7 -19.42 23.50 5.46
CA ASP A 7 -20.81 23.94 5.49
C ASP A 7 -21.03 25.14 4.56
N LEU A 8 -20.14 26.13 4.61
CA LEU A 8 -20.24 27.35 3.78
C LEU A 8 -20.05 27.05 2.29
N ALA A 9 -19.13 26.14 1.94
CA ALA A 9 -18.94 25.71 0.55
C ALA A 9 -20.10 24.83 0.04
N THR A 10 -20.81 24.14 0.95
CA THR A 10 -22.05 23.40 0.64
C THR A 10 -23.19 24.37 0.33
N GLU A 11 -23.37 25.39 1.16
CA GLU A 11 -24.39 26.42 0.96
C GLU A 11 -24.14 27.26 -0.30
N ALA A 12 -22.88 27.50 -0.66
CA ALA A 12 -22.51 28.27 -1.85
C ALA A 12 -22.53 27.46 -3.16
N GLY A 13 -22.74 26.14 -3.11
CA GLY A 13 -22.57 25.26 -4.27
C GLY A 13 -21.12 25.17 -4.78
N ASP A 14 -20.14 25.56 -3.95
CA ASP A 14 -18.71 25.52 -4.27
C ASP A 14 -18.15 24.11 -4.00
N PHE A 15 -18.37 23.23 -4.96
CA PHE A 15 -17.86 21.86 -4.91
C PHE A 15 -16.33 21.80 -4.86
N LYS A 16 -15.61 22.78 -5.42
CA LYS A 16 -14.14 22.84 -5.36
C LYS A 16 -13.67 23.19 -3.95
N GLY A 17 -14.30 24.15 -3.31
CA GLY A 17 -14.06 24.50 -1.91
C GLY A 17 -14.34 23.33 -0.97
N GLN A 18 -15.47 22.63 -1.14
CA GLN A 18 -15.78 21.42 -0.39
C GLN A 18 -14.71 20.34 -0.56
N ALA A 19 -14.34 20.05 -1.81
CA ALA A 19 -13.34 19.03 -2.11
C ALA A 19 -11.94 19.37 -1.57
N ALA A 20 -11.57 20.65 -1.52
CA ALA A 20 -10.32 21.11 -0.91
C ALA A 20 -10.33 20.87 0.60
N VAL A 21 -11.44 21.20 1.29
CA VAL A 21 -11.61 20.92 2.72
C VAL A 21 -11.53 19.42 3.02
N LEU A 22 -12.14 18.59 2.17
CA LEU A 22 -12.06 17.14 2.29
C LEU A 22 -10.63 16.62 2.07
N LEU A 23 -9.89 17.18 1.11
CA LEU A 23 -8.48 16.83 0.90
C LEU A 23 -7.63 17.14 2.13
N THR A 24 -7.74 18.35 2.68
CA THR A 24 -6.99 18.72 3.90
C THR A 24 -7.38 17.85 5.10
N THR A 25 -8.67 17.54 5.25
CA THR A 25 -9.13 16.65 6.33
C THR A 25 -8.56 15.25 6.17
N MET A 26 -8.55 14.72 4.96
CA MET A 26 -7.97 13.42 4.66
C MET A 26 -6.46 13.41 4.97
N GLU A 27 -5.71 14.42 4.58
CA GLU A 27 -4.27 14.53 4.87
C GLU A 27 -3.99 14.57 6.38
N MET A 28 -4.78 15.34 7.14
CA MET A 28 -4.68 15.34 8.61
C MET A 28 -4.96 13.96 9.22
N LEU A 29 -5.93 13.22 8.70
CA LEU A 29 -6.25 11.87 9.18
C LEU A 29 -5.12 10.89 8.86
N LEU A 30 -4.46 11.04 7.71
CA LEU A 30 -3.28 10.24 7.36
C LEU A 30 -2.10 10.52 8.29
N ASP A 31 -1.85 11.80 8.60
CA ASP A 31 -0.81 12.20 9.54
C ASP A 31 -1.08 11.66 10.95
N ALA A 32 -2.35 11.50 11.31
CA ALA A 32 -2.79 10.87 12.57
C ALA A 32 -2.80 9.32 12.51
N GLY A 33 -2.50 8.70 11.36
CA GLY A 33 -2.55 7.25 11.17
C GLY A 33 -3.98 6.66 11.10
N LEU A 34 -5.00 7.50 10.98
CA LEU A 34 -6.41 7.12 10.90
C LEU A 34 -6.81 6.79 9.46
N TYR A 35 -6.24 5.72 8.91
CA TYR A 35 -6.40 5.33 7.51
C TYR A 35 -7.87 5.08 7.11
N SER A 36 -8.64 4.37 7.94
CA SER A 36 -10.06 4.08 7.65
C SER A 36 -10.90 5.34 7.51
N ASP A 37 -10.66 6.34 8.36
CA ASP A 37 -11.38 7.61 8.32
C ASP A 37 -10.94 8.42 7.09
N ALA A 38 -9.62 8.44 6.80
CA ALA A 38 -9.08 9.07 5.59
C ALA A 38 -9.71 8.47 4.31
N LEU A 39 -9.87 7.14 4.26
CA LEU A 39 -10.54 6.48 3.14
C LEU A 39 -12.01 6.91 2.99
N SER A 40 -12.72 7.11 4.11
CA SER A 40 -14.11 7.55 4.11
C SER A 40 -14.24 8.98 3.56
N VAL A 41 -13.38 9.89 4.06
CA VAL A 41 -13.31 11.28 3.58
C VAL A 41 -12.92 11.36 2.10
N GLY A 42 -11.97 10.53 1.64
CA GLY A 42 -11.60 10.47 0.23
C GLY A 42 -12.73 9.98 -0.68
N LYS A 43 -13.56 9.03 -0.23
CA LYS A 43 -14.77 8.60 -0.97
C LYS A 43 -15.83 9.71 -1.06
N GLU A 44 -15.97 10.51 0.01
CA GLU A 44 -16.82 11.69 -0.02
C GLU A 44 -16.32 12.69 -1.09
N ARG A 45 -15.00 12.95 -1.13
CA ARG A 45 -14.39 13.85 -2.13
C ARG A 45 -14.61 13.37 -3.57
N ILE A 46 -14.52 12.06 -3.84
CA ILE A 46 -14.85 11.47 -5.14
C ILE A 46 -16.33 11.75 -5.49
N SER A 47 -17.23 11.54 -4.52
CA SER A 47 -18.66 11.78 -4.72
C SER A 47 -18.98 13.24 -4.98
N THR A 48 -18.27 14.18 -4.33
CA THR A 48 -18.39 15.63 -4.58
C THR A 48 -18.10 15.96 -6.05
N PHE A 49 -16.98 15.48 -6.60
CA PHE A 49 -16.63 15.76 -8.00
C PHE A 49 -17.53 15.03 -9.00
N ARG A 50 -17.93 13.80 -8.69
CA ARG A 50 -18.89 13.05 -9.50
C ARG A 50 -20.23 13.77 -9.62
N ASN A 51 -20.76 14.26 -8.50
CA ASN A 51 -22.02 15.00 -8.47
C ASN A 51 -21.91 16.36 -9.17
N ALA A 52 -20.72 16.96 -9.18
CA ALA A 52 -20.44 18.19 -9.92
C ALA A 52 -20.19 17.95 -11.42
N GLY A 53 -20.06 16.69 -11.87
CA GLY A 53 -19.75 16.35 -13.25
C GLY A 53 -18.29 16.62 -13.67
N ASP A 54 -17.39 16.85 -12.71
CA ASP A 54 -15.97 17.08 -12.97
C ASP A 54 -15.20 15.75 -12.97
N SER A 55 -15.25 15.05 -14.09
CA SER A 55 -14.65 13.71 -14.22
C SER A 55 -13.12 13.73 -14.08
N GLY A 56 -12.45 14.81 -14.48
CA GLY A 56 -11.00 14.95 -14.32
C GLY A 56 -10.60 15.02 -12.85
N GLU A 57 -11.29 15.86 -12.07
CA GLU A 57 -11.05 15.96 -10.63
C GLU A 57 -11.56 14.72 -9.85
N GLU A 58 -12.62 14.05 -10.32
CA GLU A 58 -13.04 12.75 -9.79
C GLU A 58 -11.90 11.73 -9.87
N ALA A 59 -11.27 11.60 -11.04
CA ALA A 59 -10.15 10.69 -11.25
C ALA A 59 -8.91 11.07 -10.43
N ARG A 60 -8.63 12.37 -10.25
CA ARG A 60 -7.57 12.84 -9.34
C ARG A 60 -7.85 12.52 -7.88
N ALA A 61 -9.11 12.61 -7.45
CA ALA A 61 -9.51 12.20 -6.11
C ALA A 61 -9.34 10.68 -5.93
N MET A 62 -9.65 9.88 -6.95
CA MET A 62 -9.40 8.43 -6.96
C MET A 62 -7.92 8.08 -6.85
N LEU A 63 -7.03 8.78 -7.58
CA LEU A 63 -5.57 8.61 -7.46
C LEU A 63 -5.09 8.81 -6.02
N LYS A 64 -5.47 9.93 -5.41
CA LYS A 64 -5.09 10.25 -4.03
C LYS A 64 -5.61 9.21 -3.04
N LEU A 65 -6.82 8.68 -3.27
CA LEU A 65 -7.38 7.60 -2.45
C LEU A 65 -6.60 6.28 -2.64
N GLY A 66 -6.10 6.02 -3.84
CA GLY A 66 -5.20 4.90 -4.12
C GLY A 66 -3.86 5.01 -3.38
N ASP A 67 -3.27 6.21 -3.29
CA ASP A 67 -2.07 6.44 -2.48
C ASP A 67 -2.30 6.13 -0.99
N VAL A 68 -3.49 6.43 -0.47
CA VAL A 68 -3.88 6.06 0.90
C VAL A 68 -3.93 4.54 1.06
N MET A 69 -4.53 3.83 0.12
CA MET A 69 -4.58 2.37 0.13
C MET A 69 -3.18 1.75 0.07
N MET A 70 -2.27 2.32 -0.73
CA MET A 70 -0.86 1.92 -0.74
C MET A 70 -0.21 2.05 0.64
N LYS A 71 -0.42 3.18 1.32
CA LYS A 71 0.12 3.41 2.68
C LYS A 71 -0.48 2.47 3.73
N GLN A 72 -1.73 2.04 3.55
CA GLN A 72 -2.40 1.09 4.44
C GLN A 72 -2.01 -0.38 4.15
N GLY A 73 -1.31 -0.66 3.06
CA GLY A 73 -0.98 -2.03 2.61
C GLY A 73 -2.11 -2.72 1.83
N ASP A 74 -3.17 -1.99 1.47
CA ASP A 74 -4.33 -2.49 0.73
C ASP A 74 -4.04 -2.48 -0.79
N TYR A 75 -2.97 -3.16 -1.23
CA TYR A 75 -2.46 -3.09 -2.61
C TYR A 75 -3.48 -3.51 -3.68
N ASP A 76 -4.30 -4.53 -3.39
CA ASP A 76 -5.37 -4.97 -4.31
C ASP A 76 -6.44 -3.89 -4.55
N LYS A 77 -6.74 -3.09 -3.53
CA LYS A 77 -7.71 -2.00 -3.66
C LYS A 77 -7.07 -0.81 -4.38
N ALA A 78 -5.79 -0.54 -4.12
CA ALA A 78 -5.02 0.49 -4.83
C ALA A 78 -4.97 0.22 -6.34
N GLU A 79 -4.71 -1.03 -6.76
CA GLU A 79 -4.73 -1.39 -8.19
C GLU A 79 -6.12 -1.20 -8.82
N LYS A 80 -7.18 -1.64 -8.14
CA LYS A 80 -8.56 -1.51 -8.63
C LYS A 80 -8.95 -0.05 -8.82
N ILE A 81 -8.64 0.82 -7.86
CA ILE A 81 -9.01 2.23 -7.95
C ILE A 81 -8.15 2.97 -8.99
N ALA A 82 -6.88 2.60 -9.14
CA ALA A 82 -6.02 3.12 -10.20
C ALA A 82 -6.56 2.77 -11.60
N SER A 83 -7.04 1.53 -11.80
CA SER A 83 -7.67 1.09 -13.04
C SER A 83 -8.96 1.87 -13.35
N ALA A 84 -9.80 2.11 -12.34
CA ALA A 84 -11.00 2.93 -12.51
C ALA A 84 -10.67 4.39 -12.89
N ALA A 85 -9.69 4.99 -12.21
CA ALA A 85 -9.22 6.35 -12.53
C ALA A 85 -8.61 6.44 -13.93
N MET A 86 -7.86 5.41 -14.36
CA MET A 86 -7.27 5.33 -15.69
C MET A 86 -8.34 5.37 -16.79
N GLY A 87 -9.46 4.66 -16.60
CA GLY A 87 -10.58 4.69 -17.53
C GLY A 87 -11.20 6.08 -17.70
N ILE A 88 -11.26 6.86 -16.61
CA ILE A 88 -11.74 8.24 -16.65
C ILE A 88 -10.71 9.17 -17.29
N PHE A 89 -9.43 9.07 -16.93
CA PHE A 89 -8.39 9.89 -17.56
C PHE A 89 -8.26 9.63 -19.08
N ALA A 90 -8.48 8.38 -19.51
CA ALA A 90 -8.56 8.05 -20.92
C ALA A 90 -9.74 8.75 -21.61
N SER A 91 -10.91 8.83 -20.97
CA SER A 91 -12.08 9.48 -21.57
C SER A 91 -11.95 11.00 -21.66
N VAL A 92 -11.20 11.62 -20.73
CA VAL A 92 -10.92 13.06 -20.74
C VAL A 92 -9.60 13.44 -21.45
N ASN A 93 -8.88 12.46 -22.03
CA ASN A 93 -7.56 12.62 -22.67
C ASN A 93 -6.49 13.29 -21.78
N ASP A 94 -6.52 13.03 -20.46
CA ASP A 94 -5.49 13.51 -19.53
C ASP A 94 -4.31 12.51 -19.48
N MET A 95 -3.27 12.82 -20.25
CA MET A 95 -2.08 11.96 -20.38
C MET A 95 -1.25 11.90 -19.09
N ASP A 96 -1.24 12.97 -18.29
CA ASP A 96 -0.51 13.00 -17.03
C ASP A 96 -1.22 12.11 -15.98
N GLY A 97 -2.55 12.17 -15.93
CA GLY A 97 -3.38 11.28 -15.11
C GLY A 97 -3.23 9.81 -15.49
N LEU A 98 -3.16 9.50 -16.80
CA LEU A 98 -2.87 8.15 -17.29
C LEU A 98 -1.49 7.64 -16.83
N ARG A 99 -0.47 8.49 -16.87
CA ARG A 99 0.86 8.12 -16.38
C ARG A 99 0.85 7.84 -14.89
N GLN A 100 0.24 8.73 -14.10
CA GLN A 100 0.15 8.58 -12.64
C GLN A 100 -0.63 7.33 -12.23
N THR A 101 -1.75 7.03 -12.91
CA THR A 101 -2.54 5.82 -12.62
C THR A 101 -1.81 4.54 -12.98
N LYS A 102 -1.03 4.55 -14.06
CA LYS A 102 -0.17 3.44 -14.42
C LYS A 102 0.95 3.24 -13.37
N ASP A 103 1.64 4.31 -13.00
CA ASP A 103 2.71 4.27 -12.00
C ASP A 103 2.19 3.74 -10.64
N LEU A 104 0.99 4.15 -10.24
CA LEU A 104 0.32 3.66 -9.03
C LEU A 104 -0.03 2.17 -9.13
N ALA A 105 -0.59 1.71 -10.25
CA ALA A 105 -0.95 0.30 -10.45
C ALA A 105 0.29 -0.61 -10.49
N ASP A 106 1.34 -0.19 -11.18
CA ASP A 106 2.62 -0.92 -11.23
C ASP A 106 3.29 -0.93 -9.85
N GLY A 107 3.23 0.20 -9.12
CA GLY A 107 3.68 0.31 -7.74
C GLY A 107 2.93 -0.65 -6.80
N ALA A 108 1.60 -0.75 -6.93
CA ALA A 108 0.77 -1.66 -6.13
C ALA A 108 1.13 -3.12 -6.35
N LYS A 109 1.35 -3.53 -7.61
CA LYS A 109 1.78 -4.90 -7.95
C LYS A 109 3.13 -5.23 -7.35
N HIS A 110 4.10 -4.31 -7.46
CA HIS A 110 5.43 -4.51 -6.88
C HIS A 110 5.35 -4.61 -5.35
N ALA A 111 4.63 -3.71 -4.69
CA ALA A 111 4.49 -3.72 -3.24
C ALA A 111 3.82 -5.01 -2.72
N LYS A 112 2.78 -5.48 -3.43
CA LYS A 112 2.14 -6.77 -3.13
C LYS A 112 3.11 -7.94 -3.24
N ALA A 113 3.89 -8.01 -4.32
CA ALA A 113 4.86 -9.08 -4.51
C ALA A 113 5.94 -9.08 -3.41
N VAL A 114 6.40 -7.90 -2.99
CA VAL A 114 7.36 -7.75 -1.89
C VAL A 114 6.76 -8.26 -0.57
N ASP A 115 5.54 -7.87 -0.24
CA ASP A 115 4.85 -8.28 0.98
C ASP A 115 4.62 -9.81 1.04
N GLU A 116 4.24 -10.42 -0.08
CA GLU A 116 4.09 -11.87 -0.21
C GLU A 116 5.43 -12.62 -0.03
N ILE A 117 6.52 -12.08 -0.59
CA ILE A 117 7.86 -12.63 -0.43
C ILE A 117 8.31 -12.52 1.03
N GLU A 118 8.15 -11.35 1.66
CA GLU A 118 8.52 -11.13 3.06
C GLU A 118 7.78 -12.08 4.00
N THR A 119 6.47 -12.24 3.79
CA THR A 119 5.64 -13.18 4.55
C THR A 119 6.12 -14.63 4.38
N SER A 120 6.46 -15.01 3.14
CA SER A 120 6.96 -16.35 2.83
C SER A 120 8.33 -16.63 3.47
N VAL A 121 9.23 -15.65 3.41
CA VAL A 121 10.56 -15.72 4.03
C VAL A 121 10.45 -15.79 5.56
N ALA A 122 9.56 -15.00 6.18
CA ALA A 122 9.32 -15.03 7.61
C ALA A 122 8.83 -16.42 8.07
N LYS A 123 7.87 -17.00 7.33
CA LYS A 123 7.36 -18.35 7.59
C LYS A 123 8.45 -19.42 7.45
N ALA A 124 9.26 -19.36 6.41
CA ALA A 124 10.37 -20.29 6.20
C ALA A 124 11.43 -20.17 7.32
N SER A 125 11.77 -18.94 7.72
CA SER A 125 12.73 -18.66 8.79
C SER A 125 12.26 -19.20 10.15
N SER A 126 10.96 -19.10 10.46
CA SER A 126 10.39 -19.68 11.68
C SER A 126 10.39 -21.22 11.70
N SER A 127 10.41 -21.86 10.52
CA SER A 127 10.38 -23.32 10.37
C SER A 127 11.78 -23.94 10.32
N MET A 128 12.80 -23.17 9.94
CA MET A 128 14.19 -23.60 9.98
C MET A 128 14.74 -23.52 11.41
N HIS A 129 14.60 -24.61 12.18
CA HIS A 129 15.44 -24.82 13.36
C HIS A 129 16.89 -25.09 12.90
N VAL A 130 17.70 -24.04 12.82
CA VAL A 130 19.15 -24.20 12.64
C VAL A 130 19.76 -24.30 14.04
N PRO A 131 20.11 -25.50 14.54
CA PRO A 131 20.80 -25.60 15.82
C PRO A 131 22.13 -24.84 15.71
N ARG A 132 22.23 -23.73 16.47
CA ARG A 132 23.44 -22.88 16.50
C ARG A 132 24.63 -23.55 17.18
N THR A 133 24.41 -24.70 17.81
CA THR A 133 25.46 -25.52 18.41
C THR A 133 25.72 -26.69 17.48
N LEU A 134 26.86 -26.65 16.79
CA LEU A 134 27.41 -27.85 16.17
C LEU A 134 27.62 -28.85 17.31
N ILE A 135 26.82 -29.92 17.40
CA ILE A 135 27.14 -31.03 18.31
C ILE A 135 28.37 -31.69 17.72
N VAL A 136 29.55 -31.22 18.14
CA VAL A 136 30.78 -31.96 17.95
C VAL A 136 30.64 -33.18 18.84
N ASP A 137 30.30 -34.33 18.27
CA ASP A 137 30.27 -35.59 19.01
C ASP A 137 31.67 -35.79 19.65
N PRO A 138 31.78 -35.73 20.99
CA PRO A 138 33.06 -35.86 21.68
C PRO A 138 33.72 -37.23 21.42
N GLY A 139 32.93 -38.21 20.98
CA GLY A 139 33.39 -39.54 20.60
C GLY A 139 33.95 -39.63 19.17
N LEU A 140 33.67 -38.67 18.28
CA LEU A 140 34.12 -38.71 16.89
C LEU A 140 35.65 -38.67 16.79
N ASN A 141 36.30 -37.82 17.59
CA ASN A 141 37.76 -37.75 17.66
C ASN A 141 38.38 -39.05 18.18
N LYS A 142 37.74 -39.71 19.16
CA LYS A 142 38.22 -41.00 19.69
C LYS A 142 38.09 -42.13 18.68
N ARG A 143 36.97 -42.18 17.93
CA ARG A 143 36.73 -43.19 16.90
C ARG A 143 37.69 -43.03 15.72
N MET A 144 37.92 -41.79 15.27
CA MET A 144 38.93 -41.48 14.25
C MET A 144 40.32 -41.94 14.69
N ALA A 145 40.74 -41.60 15.93
CA ALA A 145 42.04 -42.02 16.45
C ALA A 145 42.19 -43.55 16.50
N SER A 146 41.17 -44.29 16.95
CA SER A 146 41.20 -45.76 16.99
C SER A 146 41.24 -46.41 15.59
N ALA A 147 40.57 -45.81 14.61
CA ALA A 147 40.55 -46.32 13.24
C ALA A 147 41.91 -46.13 12.55
N PHE A 148 42.58 -45.00 12.79
CA PHE A 148 43.93 -44.77 12.27
C PHE A 148 44.99 -45.67 12.92
N SER A 149 44.90 -45.94 14.23
CA SER A 149 45.84 -46.85 14.89
C SER A 149 45.71 -48.30 14.44
N ALA A 150 44.50 -48.74 14.06
CA ALA A 150 44.25 -50.11 13.59
C ALA A 150 44.68 -50.34 12.12
N ALA A 151 44.87 -49.28 11.34
CA ALA A 151 45.33 -49.35 9.95
C ALA A 151 46.87 -49.30 9.79
N ILE A 152 47.59 -48.99 10.89
CA ILE A 152 49.06 -48.86 10.92
C ILE A 152 49.72 -50.04 11.66
N ALA A 153 48.92 -50.94 12.25
CA ALA A 153 49.37 -52.21 12.85
C ALA A 153 49.16 -53.38 11.89
#